data_AF-A0AAW0WMF7-F1
#
_entry.id   AF-A0AAW0WMF7-F1
#
_cell.length_a   1.000
_cell.length_b   1.000
_cell.length_c   1.000
_cell.angle_alpha   90.00
_cell.angle_beta   90.00
_cell.angle_gamma   90.00
#
_symmetry.space_group_name_H-M   'P 1'
#
loop_
_entity.id
_entity.type
_entity.pdbx_description
1 polymer ?
#
loop_
_entity_poly.entity_id
_entity_poly.type
_entity_poly.pdbx_seq_one_letter_code
_entity_poly.pdbx_strand_id
1 'polypeptide(L)'
;NPDHSTNLPKQHLNRRQVNKSKSMLEIILFGEDRNADNLRNKNIRQTELLVDLREAILQVGRHFQGIEPNFTSATLTPDYSLESHAHDLPNFLATARSRHRRAKALLDFERHDDDELGFRKNDIITIVSQRDEHCWIGELNGLRGWFPAKFVEVLDERSKEYSRAGDDAINAIVTDLVRGTLCPALKAILQHGMRQTSLLGGPCHPWLFIEESAAREVERDFSSVYSRLVLCRTFRLDEDGKVLTPEELLYRCVQAINMSHDAVHAQMDVKLRSLTCLG
;
A
#
# COMPACT_ATOMS: atom_id res chain seq x y z
N ASN A 1 20.35 27.83 -19.90
CA ASN A 1 19.33 26.96 -20.52
C ASN A 1 19.52 25.52 -20.08
N PRO A 2 18.86 25.09 -18.99
CA PRO A 2 18.74 23.68 -18.65
C PRO A 2 17.26 23.31 -18.50
N ASP A 3 16.57 23.14 -19.63
CA ASP A 3 15.28 22.46 -19.71
C ASP A 3 15.45 21.32 -20.71
N HIS A 4 15.90 20.18 -20.22
CA HIS A 4 15.79 18.93 -20.98
C HIS A 4 15.32 17.83 -20.03
N SER A 5 14.01 17.80 -19.82
CA SER A 5 13.32 16.60 -19.37
C SER A 5 13.59 15.47 -20.37
N THR A 6 14.38 14.48 -19.96
CA THR A 6 14.58 13.24 -20.72
C THR A 6 13.37 12.31 -20.51
N ASN A 7 12.19 12.79 -20.92
CA ASN A 7 11.04 11.91 -21.11
C ASN A 7 11.24 11.19 -22.45
N LEU A 8 11.75 9.96 -22.41
CA LEU A 8 11.69 9.08 -23.56
C LEU A 8 10.21 8.77 -23.85
N PRO A 9 9.69 9.10 -25.05
CA PRO A 9 8.32 8.75 -25.41
C PRO A 9 8.20 7.22 -25.46
N LYS A 10 7.03 6.68 -25.06
CA LYS A 10 6.67 5.26 -25.26
C LYS A 10 6.77 4.94 -26.76
N GLN A 11 7.92 4.44 -27.20
CA GLN A 11 8.01 3.75 -28.47
C GLN A 11 7.17 2.48 -28.32
N HIS A 12 6.13 2.35 -29.14
CA HIS A 12 5.44 1.09 -29.34
C HIS A 12 6.46 0.10 -29.93
N LEU A 13 7.16 -0.61 -29.06
CA LEU A 13 8.03 -1.71 -29.44
C LEU A 13 7.12 -2.83 -29.96
N ASN A 14 7.10 -3.00 -31.29
CA ASN A 14 6.48 -4.15 -31.92
C ASN A 14 7.05 -5.41 -31.27
N ARG A 15 6.17 -6.16 -30.58
CA ARG A 15 6.47 -7.43 -29.93
C ARG A 15 7.05 -8.38 -30.98
N ARG A 16 8.37 -8.48 -31.03
CA ARG A 16 9.06 -9.40 -31.94
C ARG A 16 8.78 -10.81 -31.45
N GLN A 17 7.95 -11.57 -32.19
CA GLN A 17 7.83 -13.01 -31.97
C GLN A 17 9.19 -13.65 -32.26
N VAL A 18 9.90 -14.02 -31.20
CA VAL A 18 11.14 -14.80 -31.32
C VAL A 18 10.72 -16.28 -31.38
N ASN A 19 11.02 -16.92 -32.51
CA ASN A 19 10.80 -18.35 -32.72
C ASN A 19 11.45 -19.15 -31.57
N LYS A 20 10.62 -19.82 -30.77
CA LYS A 20 11.07 -20.83 -29.80
C LYS A 20 11.16 -22.17 -30.51
N SER A 21 12.37 -22.66 -30.74
CA SER A 21 12.57 -24.07 -31.03
C SER A 21 13.83 -24.58 -30.33
N LYS A 22 13.72 -24.86 -29.03
CA LYS A 22 14.53 -25.87 -28.33
C LYS A 22 13.72 -26.51 -27.19
N SER A 23 13.99 -27.80 -26.97
CA SER A 23 13.27 -28.68 -26.05
C SER A 23 13.34 -28.18 -24.62
N MET A 24 12.19 -28.04 -23.95
CA MET A 24 12.09 -27.62 -22.55
C MET A 24 12.93 -28.49 -21.59
N LEU A 25 13.21 -29.74 -21.97
CA LEU A 25 14.00 -30.67 -21.17
C LEU A 25 15.47 -30.26 -21.02
N GLU A 26 16.05 -29.58 -22.02
CA GLU A 26 17.47 -29.23 -22.04
C GLU A 26 17.78 -28.03 -21.11
N ILE A 27 16.84 -27.07 -21.03
CA ILE A 27 16.90 -25.92 -20.12
C ILE A 27 16.74 -26.36 -18.66
N ILE A 28 15.89 -27.37 -18.42
CA ILE A 28 15.61 -27.90 -17.08
C ILE A 28 16.78 -28.73 -16.54
N LEU A 29 17.53 -29.44 -17.40
CA LEU A 29 18.57 -30.38 -16.96
C LEU A 29 19.95 -29.73 -16.75
N PHE A 30 20.35 -28.75 -17.58
CA PHE A 30 21.75 -28.31 -17.64
C PHE A 30 22.02 -26.84 -17.39
N GLY A 31 21.02 -26.02 -17.02
CA GLY A 31 21.21 -24.63 -16.59
C GLY A 31 22.13 -23.83 -17.54
N GLU A 32 21.56 -23.26 -18.61
CA GLU A 32 22.35 -22.64 -19.70
C GLU A 32 23.40 -21.62 -19.25
N ASP A 33 24.67 -21.99 -19.44
CA ASP A 33 25.82 -21.10 -19.44
C ASP A 33 25.92 -20.37 -20.79
N ARG A 34 25.21 -19.25 -20.89
CA ARG A 34 25.33 -18.25 -21.97
C ARG A 34 25.31 -16.84 -21.38
N ASN A 35 26.40 -16.47 -20.70
CA ASN A 35 26.44 -15.32 -19.80
C ASN A 35 26.09 -13.96 -20.42
N ALA A 36 26.54 -13.63 -21.64
CA ALA A 36 26.36 -12.27 -22.19
C ALA A 36 24.95 -11.98 -22.74
N ASP A 37 24.39 -12.87 -23.57
CA ASP A 37 23.02 -12.73 -24.08
C ASP A 37 21.99 -12.89 -22.96
N ASN A 38 22.24 -13.77 -21.99
CA ASN A 38 21.39 -13.88 -20.80
C ASN A 38 21.47 -12.62 -19.93
N LEU A 39 22.66 -12.01 -19.75
CA LEU A 39 22.79 -10.77 -19.00
C LEU A 39 22.10 -9.59 -19.70
N ARG A 40 22.26 -9.48 -21.03
CA ARG A 40 21.57 -8.45 -21.82
C ARG A 40 20.05 -8.62 -21.73
N ASN A 41 19.54 -9.84 -21.88
CA ASN A 41 18.11 -10.14 -21.77
C ASN A 41 17.59 -9.90 -20.34
N LYS A 42 18.38 -10.20 -19.30
CA LYS A 42 18.06 -9.87 -17.90
C LYS A 42 18.00 -8.36 -17.67
N ASN A 43 18.97 -7.61 -18.19
CA ASN A 43 19.00 -6.15 -18.05
C ASN A 43 17.81 -5.49 -18.77
N ILE A 44 17.49 -5.93 -19.99
CA ILE A 44 16.31 -5.47 -20.74
C ILE A 44 15.05 -5.73 -19.93
N ARG A 45 14.87 -6.95 -19.43
CA ARG A 45 13.70 -7.32 -18.62
C ARG A 45 13.61 -6.51 -17.33
N GLN A 46 14.74 -6.28 -16.65
CA GLN A 46 14.78 -5.44 -15.47
C GLN A 46 14.33 -4.00 -15.78
N THR A 47 14.77 -3.43 -16.91
CA THR A 47 14.32 -2.11 -17.35
C THR A 47 12.82 -2.08 -17.64
N GLU A 48 12.29 -3.09 -18.34
CA GLU A 48 10.85 -3.21 -18.61
C GLU A 48 10.03 -3.21 -17.30
N LEU A 49 10.44 -4.03 -16.33
CA LEU A 49 9.77 -4.11 -15.02
C LEU A 49 9.77 -2.76 -14.27
N LEU A 50 10.89 -2.03 -14.31
CA LEU A 50 10.98 -0.71 -13.69
C LEU A 50 10.10 0.32 -14.39
N VAL A 51 10.00 0.26 -15.72
CA VAL A 51 9.11 1.13 -16.51
C VAL A 51 7.65 0.84 -16.18
N ASP A 52 7.27 -0.44 -16.08
CA ASP A 52 5.91 -0.86 -15.73
C ASP A 52 5.53 -0.41 -14.31
N LEU A 53 6.43 -0.60 -13.33
CA LEU A 53 6.20 -0.11 -11.97
C LEU A 53 6.05 1.41 -11.94
N ARG A 54 6.94 2.14 -12.64
CA ARG A 54 6.87 3.60 -12.70
C ARG A 54 5.54 4.06 -13.28
N GLU A 55 5.07 3.46 -14.38
CA GLU A 55 3.79 3.81 -14.96
C GLU A 55 2.63 3.50 -14.00
N ALA A 56 2.65 2.34 -13.33
CA ALA A 56 1.63 1.98 -12.36
C ALA A 56 1.53 3.00 -11.20
N ILE A 57 2.67 3.43 -10.66
CA ILE A 57 2.72 4.47 -9.61
C ILE A 57 2.17 5.79 -10.15
N LEU A 58 2.57 6.21 -11.36
CA LEU A 58 2.10 7.45 -11.97
C LEU A 58 0.60 7.46 -12.24
N GLN A 59 0.01 6.32 -12.61
CA GLN A 59 -1.45 6.21 -12.79
C GLN A 59 -2.19 6.43 -11.48
N VAL A 60 -1.70 5.85 -10.37
CA VAL A 60 -2.25 6.12 -9.03
C VAL A 60 -2.09 7.60 -8.67
N GLY A 61 -0.90 8.19 -8.87
CA GLY A 61 -0.67 9.60 -8.57
C GLY A 61 -1.58 10.56 -9.36
N ARG A 62 -1.73 10.33 -10.67
CA ARG A 62 -2.63 11.11 -11.53
C ARG A 62 -4.09 10.98 -11.14
N HIS A 63 -4.51 9.79 -10.68
CA HIS A 63 -5.87 9.57 -10.17
C HIS A 63 -6.16 10.44 -8.95
N PHE A 64 -5.23 10.51 -7.99
CA PHE A 64 -5.38 11.38 -6.82
C PHE A 64 -5.41 12.87 -7.21
N GLN A 65 -4.52 13.32 -8.09
CA GLN A 65 -4.51 14.69 -8.61
C GLN A 65 -5.79 15.06 -9.36
N GLY A 66 -6.38 14.11 -10.09
CA GLY A 66 -7.61 14.34 -10.87
C GLY A 66 -8.88 14.47 -10.01
N ILE A 67 -8.86 13.95 -8.78
CA ILE A 67 -10.03 13.94 -7.89
C ILE A 67 -9.94 15.03 -6.83
N GLU A 68 -8.75 15.28 -6.28
CA GLU A 68 -8.56 16.23 -5.18
C GLU A 68 -7.55 17.32 -5.56
N PRO A 69 -8.00 18.59 -5.70
CA PRO A 69 -7.16 19.70 -6.11
C PRO A 69 -5.94 19.93 -5.21
N ASN A 70 -6.05 19.60 -3.92
CA ASN A 70 -4.98 19.73 -2.93
C ASN A 70 -3.73 18.91 -3.31
N PHE A 71 -3.88 17.82 -4.07
CA PHE A 71 -2.76 17.01 -4.55
C PHE A 71 -2.14 17.53 -5.85
N THR A 72 -2.71 18.55 -6.50
CA THR A 72 -2.16 19.14 -7.74
C THR A 72 -0.78 19.76 -7.51
N SER A 73 -0.52 20.24 -6.29
CA SER A 73 0.79 20.79 -5.90
C SER A 73 1.85 19.71 -5.65
N ALA A 74 1.46 18.44 -5.50
CA ALA A 74 2.39 17.34 -5.29
C ALA A 74 3.08 16.96 -6.61
N THR A 75 4.42 16.87 -6.62
CA THR A 75 5.14 16.45 -7.82
C THR A 75 5.10 14.92 -7.97
N LEU A 76 4.87 14.44 -9.20
CA LEU A 76 4.94 13.01 -9.53
C LEU A 76 6.33 12.58 -10.04
N THR A 77 7.31 13.46 -9.95
CA THR A 77 8.71 13.17 -10.26
C THR A 77 9.40 12.63 -9.02
N PRO A 78 9.92 11.39 -9.03
CA PRO A 78 10.65 10.86 -7.90
C PRO A 78 11.96 11.63 -7.70
N ASP A 79 12.27 11.95 -6.44
CA ASP A 79 13.58 12.43 -6.03
C ASP A 79 14.37 11.29 -5.38
N TYR A 80 15.47 10.91 -6.00
CA TYR A 80 16.37 9.84 -5.53
C TYR A 80 17.61 10.40 -4.81
N SER A 81 17.59 11.69 -4.45
CA SER A 81 18.66 12.31 -3.68
C SER A 81 18.73 11.73 -2.26
N LEU A 82 19.95 11.68 -1.71
CA LEU A 82 20.15 11.31 -0.30
C LEU A 82 19.43 12.28 0.65
N GLU A 83 19.29 13.53 0.23
CA GLU A 83 18.57 14.58 0.97
C GLU A 83 17.08 14.25 1.08
N SER A 84 16.43 13.89 -0.03
CA SER A 84 15.03 13.42 0.01
C SER A 84 14.87 12.19 0.89
N HIS A 85 15.77 11.20 0.76
CA HIS A 85 15.72 9.99 1.57
C HIS A 85 15.86 10.23 3.07
N ALA A 86 16.64 11.23 3.48
CA ALA A 86 16.77 11.60 4.90
C ALA A 86 15.44 12.10 5.51
N HIS A 87 14.49 12.54 4.69
CA HIS A 87 13.17 13.00 5.11
C HIS A 87 12.09 11.90 5.10
N ASP A 88 12.34 10.73 4.53
CA ASP A 88 11.33 9.66 4.40
C ASP A 88 10.77 9.22 5.76
N LEU A 89 11.63 8.89 6.72
CA LEU A 89 11.21 8.47 8.06
C LEU A 89 10.51 9.60 8.84
N PRO A 90 11.06 10.83 8.92
CA PRO A 90 10.35 11.96 9.51
C PRO A 90 8.96 12.21 8.91
N ASN A 91 8.82 12.15 7.59
CA ASN A 91 7.54 12.37 6.89
C ASN A 91 6.54 11.26 7.18
N PHE A 92 6.99 10.01 7.19
CA PHE A 92 6.19 8.86 7.62
C PHE A 92 5.68 9.04 9.05
N LEU A 93 6.57 9.38 9.98
CA LEU A 93 6.22 9.59 11.40
C LEU A 93 5.29 10.81 11.59
N ALA A 94 5.46 11.88 10.83
CA ALA A 94 4.59 13.05 10.87
C ALA A 94 3.16 12.69 10.43
N THR A 95 3.04 11.94 9.33
CA THR A 95 1.75 11.44 8.82
C THR A 95 1.11 10.46 9.81
N ALA A 96 1.90 9.59 10.43
CA ALA A 96 1.43 8.65 11.45
C ALA A 96 0.94 9.39 12.72
N ARG A 97 1.51 10.55 13.05
CA ARG A 97 1.09 11.36 14.21
C ARG A 97 -0.20 12.14 13.96
N SER A 98 -0.52 12.50 12.71
CA SER A 98 -1.74 13.25 12.35
C SER A 98 -2.97 12.36 12.13
N ARG A 99 -3.01 11.18 12.80
CA ARG A 99 -4.14 10.26 12.77
C ARG A 99 -5.34 10.86 13.49
N HIS A 100 -6.23 11.46 12.73
CA HIS A 100 -7.54 11.84 13.23
C HIS A 100 -8.46 10.63 13.14
N ARG A 101 -9.14 10.29 14.24
CA ARG A 101 -10.23 9.31 14.20
C ARG A 101 -11.28 9.84 13.23
N ARG A 102 -11.83 8.97 12.41
CA ARG A 102 -12.84 9.34 11.41
C ARG A 102 -13.99 8.38 11.41
N ALA A 103 -15.13 8.87 10.99
CA ALA A 103 -16.32 8.08 10.80
C ALA A 103 -16.88 8.31 9.40
N LYS A 104 -17.42 7.24 8.78
CA LYS A 104 -18.20 7.34 7.56
C LYS A 104 -19.66 7.44 7.91
N ALA A 105 -20.34 8.46 7.41
CA ALA A 105 -21.78 8.59 7.56
C ALA A 105 -22.51 7.44 6.84
N LEU A 106 -23.34 6.70 7.59
CA LEU A 106 -24.20 5.63 7.07
C LEU A 106 -25.54 6.17 6.56
N LEU A 107 -25.95 7.33 7.08
CA LEU A 107 -27.22 8.01 6.85
C LEU A 107 -26.99 9.53 6.68
N ASP A 108 -28.00 10.22 6.18
CA ASP A 108 -28.03 11.68 6.18
C ASP A 108 -28.40 12.19 7.59
N PHE A 109 -27.80 13.31 8.01
CA PHE A 109 -28.16 14.04 9.22
C PHE A 109 -28.29 15.52 8.88
N GLU A 110 -29.52 16.03 8.94
CA GLU A 110 -29.81 17.43 8.65
C GLU A 110 -29.60 18.28 9.91
N ARG A 111 -28.80 19.33 9.76
CA ARG A 111 -28.52 20.30 10.82
C ARG A 111 -29.71 21.23 10.99
N HIS A 112 -30.24 21.30 12.21
CA HIS A 112 -31.31 22.22 12.60
C HIS A 112 -30.79 23.39 13.43
N ASP A 113 -29.83 23.11 14.32
CA ASP A 113 -29.25 24.10 15.24
C ASP A 113 -27.76 24.36 14.97
N ASP A 114 -27.25 25.46 15.51
CA ASP A 114 -25.90 25.92 15.19
C ASP A 114 -24.78 25.05 15.79
N ASP A 115 -25.09 24.26 16.81
CA ASP A 115 -24.18 23.34 17.46
C ASP A 115 -24.18 21.93 16.84
N GLU A 116 -25.13 21.63 15.94
CA GLU A 116 -25.22 20.37 15.21
C GLU A 116 -24.28 20.34 13.99
N LEU A 117 -23.72 19.16 13.68
CA LEU A 117 -22.93 18.92 12.48
C LEU A 117 -23.74 18.12 11.45
N GLY A 118 -24.32 18.80 10.47
CA GLY A 118 -25.03 18.15 9.37
C GLY A 118 -24.09 17.50 8.35
N PHE A 119 -24.49 16.36 7.81
CA PHE A 119 -23.74 15.60 6.80
C PHE A 119 -24.65 14.73 5.93
N ARG A 120 -24.11 14.23 4.82
CA ARG A 120 -24.78 13.27 3.93
C ARG A 120 -24.16 11.88 4.08
N LYS A 121 -24.92 10.86 3.72
CA LYS A 121 -24.46 9.49 3.61
C LYS A 121 -23.18 9.42 2.77
N ASN A 122 -22.22 8.66 3.28
CA ASN A 122 -20.83 8.51 2.80
C ASN A 122 -19.90 9.70 3.04
N ASP A 123 -20.33 10.78 3.69
CA ASP A 123 -19.38 11.81 4.13
C ASP A 123 -18.43 11.25 5.18
N ILE A 124 -17.18 11.73 5.16
CA ILE A 124 -16.17 11.37 6.14
C ILE A 124 -15.99 12.49 7.13
N ILE A 125 -16.33 12.19 8.37
CA ILE A 125 -16.33 13.13 9.48
C ILE A 125 -15.08 12.87 10.30
N THR A 126 -14.31 13.93 10.56
CA THR A 126 -13.23 13.90 11.54
C THR A 126 -13.85 13.88 12.94
N ILE A 127 -13.62 12.81 13.69
CA ILE A 127 -14.08 12.67 15.06
C ILE A 127 -13.16 13.47 15.97
N VAL A 128 -13.72 14.48 16.63
CA VAL A 128 -13.02 15.36 17.58
C VAL A 128 -13.18 14.87 19.02
N SER A 129 -14.34 14.32 19.39
CA SER A 129 -14.60 13.78 20.73
C SER A 129 -15.63 12.66 20.72
N GLN A 130 -15.35 11.58 21.46
CA GLN A 130 -16.26 10.44 21.71
C GLN A 130 -16.50 10.24 23.21
N ARG A 131 -16.53 11.33 23.99
CA ARG A 131 -16.72 11.24 25.45
C ARG A 131 -18.11 10.74 25.84
N ASP A 132 -19.11 10.98 24.99
CA ASP A 132 -20.47 10.49 25.14
C ASP A 132 -20.72 9.33 24.16
N GLU A 133 -21.50 8.34 24.59
CA GLU A 133 -21.76 7.11 23.83
C GLU A 133 -22.69 7.33 22.64
N HIS A 134 -23.57 8.32 22.72
CA HIS A 134 -24.63 8.56 21.74
C HIS A 134 -24.40 9.81 20.90
N CYS A 135 -23.63 10.76 21.42
CA CYS A 135 -23.41 12.08 20.83
C CYS A 135 -21.92 12.39 20.69
N TRP A 136 -21.42 12.43 19.47
CA TRP A 136 -20.00 12.72 19.19
C TRP A 136 -19.83 14.12 18.65
N ILE A 137 -18.66 14.71 18.89
CA ILE A 137 -18.29 15.99 18.25
C ILE A 137 -17.40 15.66 17.07
N GLY A 138 -17.73 16.21 15.91
CA GLY A 138 -16.96 16.04 14.69
C GLY A 138 -16.69 17.32 13.94
N GLU A 139 -15.91 17.21 12.88
CA GLU A 139 -15.61 18.26 11.93
C GLU A 139 -15.76 17.75 10.49
N LEU A 140 -16.43 18.54 9.65
CA LEU A 140 -16.63 18.28 8.23
C LEU A 140 -16.65 19.62 7.48
N ASN A 141 -15.84 19.77 6.42
CA ASN A 141 -15.74 20.98 5.61
C ASN A 141 -15.50 22.28 6.42
N GLY A 142 -14.70 22.20 7.49
CA GLY A 142 -14.42 23.31 8.39
C GLY A 142 -15.56 23.67 9.36
N LEU A 143 -16.69 22.97 9.29
CA LEU A 143 -17.77 23.07 10.27
C LEU A 143 -17.55 22.05 11.37
N ARG A 144 -17.79 22.46 12.61
CA ARG A 144 -17.68 21.61 13.80
C ARG A 144 -18.98 21.64 14.59
N GLY A 145 -19.43 20.48 15.01
CA GLY A 145 -20.66 20.32 15.77
C GLY A 145 -20.85 18.90 16.28
N TRP A 146 -21.93 18.67 16.99
CA TRP A 146 -22.28 17.35 17.50
C TRP A 146 -23.13 16.56 16.50
N PHE A 147 -23.06 15.23 16.56
CA PHE A 147 -23.89 14.34 15.76
C PHE A 147 -24.15 12.98 16.45
N PRO A 148 -25.21 12.25 16.06
CA PRO A 148 -25.51 10.93 16.63
C PRO A 148 -24.48 9.86 16.23
N ALA A 149 -23.86 9.20 17.21
CA ALA A 149 -22.86 8.15 16.97
C ALA A 149 -23.39 6.98 16.13
N LYS A 150 -24.67 6.63 16.29
CA LYS A 150 -25.34 5.54 15.54
C LYS A 150 -25.48 5.81 14.03
N PHE A 151 -25.28 7.03 13.57
CA PHE A 151 -25.41 7.39 12.15
C PHE A 151 -24.10 7.23 11.37
N VAL A 152 -23.03 6.83 12.05
CA VAL A 152 -21.72 6.70 11.45
C VAL A 152 -21.10 5.35 11.79
N GLU A 153 -20.18 4.91 10.94
CA GLU A 153 -19.30 3.78 11.20
C GLU A 153 -17.88 4.32 11.43
N VAL A 154 -17.26 4.00 12.56
CA VAL A 154 -15.87 4.37 12.82
C VAL A 154 -14.99 3.66 11.80
N LEU A 155 -14.19 4.44 11.07
CA LEU A 155 -13.22 3.92 10.14
C LEU A 155 -11.98 3.50 10.95
N ASP A 156 -11.92 2.23 11.35
CA ASP A 156 -10.92 1.75 12.32
C ASP A 156 -9.46 1.76 11.78
N GLU A 157 -9.23 2.02 10.48
CA GLU A 157 -7.87 1.84 9.91
C GLU A 157 -7.41 2.82 8.83
N ARG A 158 -8.12 3.91 8.53
CA ARG A 158 -7.61 4.88 7.55
C ARG A 158 -6.85 5.96 8.29
N SER A 159 -5.53 5.81 8.32
CA SER A 159 -4.59 6.58 9.13
C SER A 159 -3.75 7.61 8.36
N LYS A 160 -4.11 7.88 7.11
CA LYS A 160 -3.50 8.93 6.28
C LYS A 160 -4.60 9.91 5.91
N GLU A 161 -4.34 11.20 5.73
CA GLU A 161 -5.34 12.19 5.28
C GLU A 161 -6.36 11.55 4.34
N TYR A 162 -7.66 11.61 4.71
CA TYR A 162 -8.66 10.80 4.05
C TYR A 162 -8.86 11.44 2.70
N SER A 163 -8.69 10.63 1.67
CA SER A 163 -8.92 11.05 0.30
C SER A 163 -10.03 10.19 -0.26
N ARG A 164 -11.04 10.84 -0.83
CA ARG A 164 -12.10 10.18 -1.61
C ARG A 164 -11.52 9.48 -2.82
N ALA A 165 -10.35 9.91 -3.30
CA ALA A 165 -9.60 9.25 -4.36
C ALA A 165 -9.09 7.86 -3.94
N GLY A 166 -8.74 7.69 -2.67
CA GLY A 166 -8.25 6.43 -2.09
C GLY A 166 -9.36 5.49 -1.59
N ASP A 167 -10.60 5.94 -1.56
CA ASP A 167 -11.74 5.19 -1.02
C ASP A 167 -12.39 4.34 -2.12
N ASP A 168 -12.13 3.05 -2.13
CA ASP A 168 -12.69 2.09 -3.09
C ASP A 168 -14.21 1.95 -3.03
N ALA A 169 -14.83 2.27 -1.89
CA ALA A 169 -16.29 2.31 -1.77
C ALA A 169 -16.90 3.55 -2.45
N ILE A 170 -16.11 4.60 -2.71
CA ILE A 170 -16.54 5.81 -3.42
C ILE A 170 -16.06 5.78 -4.87
N ASN A 171 -14.81 5.39 -5.09
CA ASN A 171 -14.19 5.37 -6.40
C ASN A 171 -13.57 4.01 -6.68
N ALA A 172 -14.34 3.15 -7.35
CA ALA A 172 -13.91 1.81 -7.74
C ALA A 172 -12.69 1.79 -8.69
N ILE A 173 -12.36 2.90 -9.36
CA ILE A 173 -11.18 2.99 -10.24
C ILE A 173 -9.89 2.74 -9.44
N VAL A 174 -9.84 3.21 -8.18
CA VAL A 174 -8.65 3.02 -7.34
C VAL A 174 -8.34 1.54 -7.12
N THR A 175 -9.37 0.69 -7.09
CA THR A 175 -9.20 -0.75 -6.94
C THR A 175 -8.48 -1.36 -8.14
N ASP A 176 -8.82 -0.96 -9.36
CA ASP A 176 -8.18 -1.46 -10.58
C ASP A 176 -6.75 -0.92 -10.73
N LEU A 177 -6.54 0.36 -10.41
CA LEU A 177 -5.20 0.96 -10.41
C LEU A 177 -4.27 0.26 -9.42
N VAL A 178 -4.72 0.04 -8.18
CA VAL A 178 -3.88 -0.57 -7.14
C VAL A 178 -3.77 -2.09 -7.32
N ARG A 179 -4.90 -2.81 -7.38
CA ARG A 179 -4.90 -4.29 -7.40
C ARG A 179 -4.66 -4.86 -8.79
N GLY A 180 -5.11 -4.17 -9.84
CA GLY A 180 -5.00 -4.59 -11.24
C GLY A 180 -3.70 -4.15 -11.91
N THR A 181 -3.09 -3.03 -11.48
CA THR A 181 -1.89 -2.49 -12.14
C THR A 181 -0.67 -2.42 -11.22
N LEU A 182 -0.76 -1.75 -10.08
CA LEU A 182 0.38 -1.57 -9.16
C LEU A 182 0.85 -2.87 -8.53
N CYS A 183 -0.06 -3.67 -7.97
CA CYS A 183 0.30 -4.92 -7.30
C CYS A 183 0.99 -5.93 -8.24
N PRO A 184 0.51 -6.16 -9.48
CA PRO A 184 1.22 -7.01 -10.44
C PRO A 184 2.63 -6.49 -10.79
N ALA A 185 2.80 -5.19 -10.97
CA ALA A 185 4.12 -4.60 -11.26
C ALA A 185 5.10 -4.81 -10.09
N LEU A 186 4.64 -4.57 -8.85
CA LEU A 186 5.42 -4.84 -7.63
C LEU A 186 5.79 -6.33 -7.51
N LYS A 187 4.81 -7.23 -7.70
CA LYS A 187 5.04 -8.67 -7.68
C LYS A 187 6.09 -9.07 -8.71
N ALA A 188 6.01 -8.55 -9.94
CA ALA A 188 6.93 -8.90 -11.00
C ALA A 188 8.38 -8.49 -10.68
N ILE A 189 8.58 -7.34 -10.04
CA ILE A 189 9.89 -6.90 -9.53
C ILE A 189 10.38 -7.83 -8.43
N LEU A 190 9.55 -8.11 -7.42
CA LEU A 190 9.92 -9.00 -6.31
C LEU A 190 10.30 -10.40 -6.83
N GLN A 191 9.61 -10.90 -7.85
CA GLN A 191 9.87 -12.21 -8.46
C GLN A 191 11.12 -12.24 -9.35
N HIS A 192 11.53 -11.13 -9.96
CA HIS A 192 12.62 -11.11 -10.96
C HIS A 192 13.96 -11.62 -10.41
N GLY A 193 14.22 -11.45 -9.10
CA GLY A 193 15.43 -11.89 -8.43
C GLY A 193 15.30 -13.21 -7.64
N MET A 194 14.10 -13.79 -7.55
CA MET A 194 13.91 -15.01 -6.77
C MET A 194 14.51 -16.21 -7.48
N ARG A 195 15.33 -16.99 -6.77
CA ARG A 195 15.88 -18.24 -7.28
C ARG A 195 14.71 -19.24 -7.42
N GLN A 196 14.42 -19.65 -8.64
CA GLN A 196 13.50 -20.76 -8.87
C GLN A 196 14.18 -22.04 -8.38
N THR A 197 13.52 -22.72 -7.45
CA THR A 197 13.97 -24.01 -6.96
C THR A 197 13.84 -25.06 -8.07
N SER A 198 14.78 -26.01 -8.12
CA SER A 198 14.74 -27.17 -9.02
C SER A 198 13.55 -28.08 -8.69
N LEU A 199 13.29 -29.10 -9.52
CA LEU A 199 12.12 -30.00 -9.52
C LEU A 199 11.64 -30.56 -8.15
N LEU A 200 12.46 -30.49 -7.09
CA LEU A 200 12.19 -30.99 -5.74
C LEU A 200 11.97 -29.88 -4.70
N GLY A 201 12.11 -28.60 -5.05
CA GLY A 201 11.97 -27.52 -4.08
C GLY A 201 10.53 -27.04 -3.91
N GLY A 202 10.25 -26.52 -2.73
CA GLY A 202 8.94 -25.99 -2.35
C GLY A 202 8.49 -24.77 -3.16
N PRO A 203 7.29 -24.25 -2.88
CA PRO A 203 6.72 -23.11 -3.59
C PRO A 203 7.62 -21.87 -3.48
N CYS A 204 7.84 -21.19 -4.60
CA CYS A 204 8.60 -19.94 -4.67
C CYS A 204 7.62 -18.78 -4.91
N HIS A 205 7.41 -17.95 -3.89
CA HIS A 205 6.48 -16.83 -3.96
C HIS A 205 6.95 -15.65 -3.10
N PRO A 206 6.83 -14.38 -3.55
CA PRO A 206 7.25 -13.22 -2.76
C PRO A 206 6.67 -13.16 -1.35
N TRP A 207 5.40 -13.59 -1.20
CA TRP A 207 4.75 -13.68 0.11
C TRP A 207 5.53 -14.51 1.13
N LEU A 208 6.01 -15.70 0.74
CA LEU A 208 6.75 -16.60 1.64
C LEU A 208 8.07 -15.95 2.08
N PHE A 209 8.74 -15.26 1.15
CA PHE A 209 9.95 -14.51 1.47
C PHE A 209 9.66 -13.39 2.47
N ILE A 210 8.61 -12.60 2.24
CA ILE A 210 8.24 -11.48 3.13
C ILE A 210 7.84 -12.00 4.51
N GLU A 211 7.05 -13.07 4.57
CA GLU A 211 6.60 -13.70 5.80
C GLU A 211 7.78 -14.21 6.63
N GLU A 212 8.69 -14.96 6.01
CA GLU A 212 9.87 -15.45 6.70
C GLU A 212 10.82 -14.32 7.11
N SER A 213 11.05 -13.33 6.23
CA SER A 213 11.88 -12.17 6.58
C SER A 213 11.31 -11.42 7.78
N ALA A 214 10.00 -11.14 7.78
CA ALA A 214 9.35 -10.44 8.88
C ALA A 214 9.42 -11.23 10.20
N ALA A 215 9.30 -12.56 10.14
CA ALA A 215 9.44 -13.41 11.32
C ALA A 215 10.87 -13.40 11.88
N ARG A 216 11.88 -13.41 11.00
CA ARG A 216 13.30 -13.37 11.39
C ARG A 216 13.68 -12.08 12.10
N GLU A 217 13.18 -10.93 11.65
CA GLU A 217 13.51 -9.64 12.26
C GLU A 217 13.04 -9.55 13.73
N VAL A 218 11.94 -10.22 14.09
CA VAL A 218 11.40 -10.20 15.46
C VAL A 218 11.86 -11.39 16.33
N GLU A 219 12.55 -12.37 15.75
CA GLU A 219 12.89 -13.65 16.40
C GLU A 219 13.76 -13.45 17.65
N ARG A 220 14.76 -12.56 17.58
CA ARG A 220 15.75 -12.34 18.65
C ARG A 220 15.11 -11.87 19.95
N ASP A 221 14.11 -10.99 19.86
CA ASP A 221 13.49 -10.31 21.01
C ASP A 221 11.98 -10.58 21.08
N PHE A 222 11.55 -11.75 20.61
CA PHE A 222 10.13 -12.07 20.35
C PHE A 222 9.20 -11.81 21.53
N SER A 223 9.58 -12.17 22.76
CA SER A 223 8.75 -11.94 23.96
C SER A 223 8.43 -10.47 24.20
N SER A 224 9.43 -9.60 24.00
CA SER A 224 9.29 -8.14 24.13
C SER A 224 8.44 -7.56 23.00
N VAL A 225 8.71 -7.99 21.76
CA VAL A 225 7.93 -7.59 20.58
C VAL A 225 6.47 -7.98 20.75
N TYR A 226 6.20 -9.24 21.11
CA TYR A 226 4.86 -9.75 21.33
C TYR A 226 4.11 -8.97 22.42
N SER A 227 4.77 -8.68 23.55
CA SER A 227 4.19 -7.86 24.62
C SER A 227 3.77 -6.48 24.10
N ARG A 228 4.63 -5.80 23.33
CA ARG A 228 4.31 -4.50 22.73
C ARG A 228 3.20 -4.59 21.70
N LEU A 229 3.19 -5.60 20.84
CA LEU A 229 2.11 -5.83 19.87
C LEU A 229 0.75 -6.02 20.57
N VAL A 230 0.72 -6.81 21.65
CA VAL A 230 -0.49 -7.01 22.47
C VAL A 230 -0.94 -5.71 23.12
N LEU A 231 -0.02 -4.92 23.69
CA LEU A 231 -0.35 -3.62 24.27
C LEU A 231 -0.90 -2.66 23.23
N CYS A 232 -0.27 -2.55 22.05
CA CYS A 232 -0.77 -1.71 20.96
C CYS A 232 -2.18 -2.11 20.54
N ARG A 233 -2.46 -3.41 20.43
CA ARG A 233 -3.79 -3.93 20.07
C ARG A 233 -4.83 -3.68 21.17
N THR A 234 -4.46 -3.90 22.43
CA THR A 234 -5.37 -3.83 23.57
C THR A 234 -5.74 -2.40 23.93
N PHE A 235 -4.74 -1.51 23.94
CA PHE A 235 -4.90 -0.12 24.35
C PHE A 235 -5.06 0.85 23.18
N ARG A 236 -5.10 0.33 21.93
CA ARG A 236 -5.14 1.14 20.70
C ARG A 236 -4.08 2.25 20.73
N LEU A 237 -2.87 1.87 21.14
CA LEU A 237 -1.74 2.79 21.12
C LEU A 237 -1.34 2.95 19.65
N ASP A 238 -2.01 3.88 18.95
CA ASP A 238 -1.84 4.16 17.52
C ASP A 238 -0.50 4.86 17.21
N GLU A 239 0.53 4.57 18.00
CA GLU A 239 1.86 5.16 17.95
C GLU A 239 2.81 4.32 17.07
N ASP A 240 2.34 4.02 15.86
CA ASP A 240 3.15 3.36 14.82
C ASP A 240 4.43 4.17 14.58
N GLY A 241 5.59 3.51 14.64
CA GLY A 241 6.90 4.17 14.51
C GLY A 241 7.44 4.86 15.78
N LYS A 242 6.67 4.96 16.87
CA LYS A 242 7.20 5.33 18.20
C LYS A 242 7.30 4.13 19.15
N VAL A 243 6.36 3.18 19.06
CA VAL A 243 6.33 1.97 19.90
C VAL A 243 6.85 0.73 19.15
N LEU A 244 6.60 0.67 17.84
CA LEU A 244 7.03 -0.42 16.97
C LEU A 244 8.03 0.09 15.93
N THR A 245 9.09 -0.67 15.68
CA THR A 245 10.01 -0.42 14.56
C THR A 245 9.33 -0.74 13.22
N PRO A 246 9.86 -0.28 12.07
CA PRO A 246 9.34 -0.65 10.75
C PRO A 246 9.26 -2.16 10.52
N GLU A 247 10.22 -2.93 11.03
CA GLU A 247 10.27 -4.39 10.92
C GLU A 247 9.15 -5.05 11.73
N GLU A 248 8.89 -4.55 12.94
CA GLU A 248 7.83 -5.04 13.80
C GLU A 248 6.44 -4.65 13.28
N LEU A 249 6.33 -3.49 12.63
CA LEU A 249 5.13 -3.07 11.92
C LEU A 249 4.86 -4.01 10.73
N LEU A 250 5.88 -4.35 9.95
CA LEU A 250 5.78 -5.34 8.88
C LEU A 250 5.32 -6.70 9.42
N TYR A 251 5.94 -7.18 10.52
CA TYR A 251 5.54 -8.41 11.17
C TYR A 251 4.06 -8.37 11.62
N ARG A 252 3.62 -7.28 12.24
CA ARG A 252 2.21 -7.07 12.64
C ARG A 252 1.26 -7.15 11.45
N CYS A 253 1.58 -6.49 10.34
CA CYS A 253 0.79 -6.53 9.11
C CYS A 253 0.71 -7.94 8.52
N VAL A 254 1.84 -8.68 8.46
CA VAL A 254 1.88 -10.06 7.99
C VAL A 254 0.98 -10.96 8.85
N GLN A 255 1.06 -10.85 10.18
CA GLN A 255 0.21 -11.63 11.10
C GLN A 255 -1.28 -11.33 10.91
N ALA A 256 -1.65 -10.05 10.77
CA ALA A 256 -3.03 -9.64 10.53
C ALA A 256 -3.57 -10.18 9.19
N ILE A 257 -2.75 -10.14 8.14
CA ILE A 257 -3.09 -10.70 6.83
C ILE A 257 -3.27 -12.22 6.93
N ASN A 258 -2.31 -12.94 7.51
CA ASN A 258 -2.41 -14.39 7.66
C ASN A 258 -3.69 -14.79 8.42
N MET A 259 -3.93 -14.20 9.58
CA MET A 259 -5.11 -14.48 10.40
C MET A 259 -6.43 -14.29 9.63
N SER A 260 -6.55 -13.20 8.86
CA SER A 260 -7.77 -12.91 8.09
C SER A 260 -7.90 -13.73 6.81
N HIS A 261 -6.80 -13.97 6.10
CA HIS A 261 -6.79 -14.58 4.77
C HIS A 261 -6.75 -16.11 4.83
N ASP A 262 -6.09 -16.69 5.83
CA ASP A 262 -6.03 -18.15 6.01
C ASP A 262 -7.40 -18.72 6.40
N ALA A 263 -8.19 -17.95 7.17
CA ALA A 263 -9.56 -18.31 7.54
C ALA A 263 -10.48 -18.54 6.33
N VAL A 264 -10.15 -17.94 5.18
CA VAL A 264 -10.90 -18.07 3.91
C VAL A 264 -10.07 -18.76 2.81
N HIS A 265 -8.96 -19.40 3.17
CA HIS A 265 -8.05 -20.09 2.24
C HIS A 265 -7.58 -19.21 1.06
N ALA A 266 -7.34 -17.93 1.32
CA ALA A 266 -6.93 -17.00 0.26
C ALA A 266 -5.55 -17.36 -0.30
N GLN A 267 -5.37 -17.15 -1.60
CA GLN A 267 -4.11 -17.37 -2.28
C GLN A 267 -3.04 -16.36 -1.84
N MET A 268 -1.76 -16.73 -1.93
CA MET A 268 -0.63 -15.85 -1.58
C MET A 268 -0.62 -14.53 -2.36
N ASP A 269 -1.15 -14.53 -3.59
CA ASP A 269 -1.32 -13.29 -4.38
C ASP A 269 -2.32 -12.32 -3.74
N VAL A 270 -3.37 -12.83 -3.10
CA VAL A 270 -4.34 -12.01 -2.37
C VAL A 270 -3.67 -11.41 -1.14
N LYS A 271 -2.91 -12.22 -0.40
CA LYS A 271 -2.14 -11.76 0.77
C LYS A 271 -1.14 -10.65 0.39
N LEU A 272 -0.38 -10.84 -0.69
CA LEU A 272 0.58 -9.84 -1.18
C LEU A 272 -0.09 -8.53 -1.57
N ARG A 273 -1.22 -8.58 -2.28
CA ARG A 273 -2.01 -7.39 -2.64
C ARG A 273 -2.52 -6.65 -1.40
N SER A 274 -2.97 -7.39 -0.39
CA SER A 274 -3.43 -6.81 0.87
C SER A 274 -2.30 -6.10 1.62
N LEU A 275 -1.09 -6.65 1.61
CA LEU A 275 0.08 -5.99 2.19
C LEU A 275 0.40 -4.67 1.47
N THR A 276 0.33 -4.63 0.13
CA THR A 276 0.48 -3.39 -0.63
C THR A 276 -0.56 -2.34 -0.26
N CYS A 277 -1.78 -2.74 0.11
CA CYS A 277 -2.84 -1.83 0.51
C CYS A 277 -2.73 -1.36 1.98
N LEU A 278 -2.06 -2.13 2.84
CA LEU A 278 -1.78 -1.72 4.23
C LEU A 278 -0.59 -0.76 4.33
N GLY A 279 0.37 -0.88 3.41
CA GLY A 279 1.56 -0.01 3.30
C GLY A 279 1.21 1.45 3.02
#